data_AF-A0A7S0TGB0-F1
#
_entry.id   AF-A0A7S0TGB0-F1
#
_cell.length_a   1.000
_cell.length_b   1.000
_cell.length_c   1.000
_cell.angle_alpha   90.00
_cell.angle_beta   90.00
_cell.angle_gamma   90.00
#
_symmetry.space_group_name_H-M   'P 1'
#
loop_
_entity.id
_entity.type
_entity.pdbx_description
1 polymer ?
#
loop_
_entity_poly.entity_id
_entity_poly.type
_entity_poly.pdbx_seq_one_letter_code
_entity_poly.pdbx_strand_id
1 'polypeptide(L)'
;MAYNEDSSASGHDEPWIQWFCGLKGHEMFCEVERAYIEDGFNLYGLRACVSNFSDCLDLILDRIGPDDSDDSHLTKSACTLYGLIHARYIVTAHGLDSMYNKYAAKEFGTCPLIQCSGQPVLPVGL
;
A
#
# COMPACT_ATOMS: atom_id res chain seq x y z
N MET A 1 13.12 24.11 -38.82
CA MET A 1 13.69 23.47 -37.62
C MET A 1 12.60 23.53 -36.56
N ALA A 2 11.81 22.47 -36.46
CA ALA A 2 10.86 22.33 -35.37
C ALA A 2 11.67 21.82 -34.17
N TYR A 3 11.69 22.59 -33.09
CA TYR A 3 12.24 22.15 -31.83
C TYR A 3 11.33 21.05 -31.31
N ASN A 4 11.82 19.81 -31.30
CA ASN A 4 11.22 18.76 -30.48
C ASN A 4 11.52 19.13 -29.03
N GLU A 5 10.49 19.61 -28.32
CA GLU A 5 10.47 19.63 -26.86
C GLU A 5 10.38 18.18 -26.37
N ASP A 6 11.53 17.51 -26.36
CA ASP A 6 11.81 16.45 -25.39
C ASP A 6 12.07 17.14 -24.05
N SER A 7 11.00 17.67 -23.46
CA SER A 7 10.98 18.20 -22.11
C SER A 7 10.57 17.06 -21.20
N SER A 8 11.59 16.32 -20.76
CA SER A 8 11.61 15.47 -19.56
C SER A 8 10.72 16.02 -18.43
N ALA A 9 9.48 15.56 -18.37
CA ALA A 9 8.66 15.60 -17.16
C ALA A 9 8.96 14.30 -16.40
N SER A 10 10.04 14.29 -15.63
CA SER A 10 10.43 13.17 -14.79
C SER A 10 9.46 13.03 -13.60
N GLY A 11 8.39 12.25 -13.78
CA GLY A 11 8.28 10.96 -13.09
C GLY A 11 7.74 10.87 -11.66
N HIS A 12 6.74 11.65 -11.23
CA HIS A 12 6.01 11.36 -9.97
C HIS A 12 4.51 11.74 -10.00
N ASP A 13 3.76 11.24 -10.99
CA ASP A 13 2.28 11.39 -11.03
C ASP A 13 1.53 10.23 -10.35
N GLU A 14 2.22 9.16 -9.94
CA GLU A 14 1.59 8.02 -9.27
C GLU A 14 1.56 8.22 -7.74
N PRO A 15 0.37 8.17 -7.10
CA PRO A 15 0.25 8.24 -5.64
C PRO A 15 1.04 7.14 -4.92
N TRP A 16 1.63 7.46 -3.77
CA TRP A 16 2.49 6.53 -3.02
C TRP A 16 1.80 5.18 -2.73
N ILE A 17 0.52 5.20 -2.37
CA ILE A 17 -0.26 3.97 -2.08
C ILE A 17 -0.38 3.07 -3.32
N GLN A 18 -0.67 3.69 -4.47
CA GLN A 18 -0.79 2.99 -5.75
C GLN A 18 0.56 2.40 -6.16
N TRP A 19 1.62 3.23 -6.10
CA TRP A 19 2.99 2.80 -6.34
C TRP A 19 3.37 1.61 -5.47
N PHE A 20 3.15 1.71 -4.15
CA PHE A 20 3.49 0.66 -3.19
C PHE A 20 2.75 -0.65 -3.48
N CYS A 21 1.45 -0.60 -3.77
CA CYS A 21 0.66 -1.80 -4.07
C CYS A 21 1.00 -2.40 -5.45
N GLY A 22 1.53 -1.59 -6.38
CA GLY A 22 1.97 -2.01 -7.71
C GLY A 22 3.36 -2.68 -7.74
N LEU A 23 4.13 -2.62 -6.65
CA LEU A 23 5.44 -3.26 -6.58
C LEU A 23 5.33 -4.79 -6.71
N LYS A 24 6.30 -5.40 -7.41
CA LYS A 24 6.41 -6.85 -7.51
C LYS A 24 6.55 -7.48 -6.12
N GLY A 25 5.70 -8.45 -5.80
CA GLY A 25 5.63 -9.09 -4.48
C GLY A 25 4.61 -8.44 -3.52
N HIS A 26 3.97 -7.34 -3.92
CA HIS A 26 2.95 -6.64 -3.13
C HIS A 26 1.52 -6.93 -3.62
N GLU A 27 1.34 -7.98 -4.43
CA GLU A 27 0.04 -8.34 -5.02
C GLU A 27 -1.02 -8.69 -3.96
N MET A 28 -0.58 -9.02 -2.73
CA MET A 28 -1.44 -9.33 -1.58
C MET A 28 -2.06 -8.09 -0.93
N PHE A 29 -1.57 -6.88 -1.24
CA PHE A 29 -2.11 -5.64 -0.70
C PHE A 29 -3.32 -5.16 -1.52
N CYS A 30 -4.23 -4.49 -0.81
CA CYS A 30 -5.22 -3.63 -1.42
C CYS A 30 -4.87 -2.18 -1.08
N GLU A 31 -5.30 -1.24 -1.91
CA GLU A 31 -5.13 0.18 -1.64
C GLU A 31 -6.03 0.58 -0.47
N VAL A 32 -5.43 1.13 0.59
CA VAL A 32 -6.18 1.64 1.75
C VAL A 32 -6.75 3.01 1.40
N GLU A 33 -8.04 3.23 1.66
CA GLU A 33 -8.66 4.53 1.46
C GLU A 33 -7.96 5.62 2.27
N ARG A 34 -7.60 6.73 1.63
CA ARG A 34 -6.93 7.86 2.30
C ARG A 34 -7.69 8.37 3.52
N ALA A 35 -9.02 8.46 3.42
CA ALA A 35 -9.87 8.92 4.53
C ALA A 35 -9.74 8.02 5.78
N TYR A 36 -9.48 6.72 5.61
CA TYR A 36 -9.23 5.81 6.73
C TYR A 36 -7.90 6.13 7.43
N ILE A 37 -6.87 6.47 6.65
CA ILE A 37 -5.53 6.83 7.14
C ILE A 37 -5.53 8.21 7.80
N GLU A 38 -6.30 9.16 7.27
CA GLU A 38 -6.38 10.52 7.81
C GLU A 38 -7.12 10.59 9.16
N ASP A 39 -7.99 9.63 9.46
CA ASP A 39 -8.59 9.49 10.78
C ASP A 39 -7.59 8.89 11.79
N GLY A 40 -7.02 9.77 12.61
CA GLY A 40 -6.05 9.41 13.64
C GLY A 40 -6.55 8.38 14.67
N PHE A 41 -7.86 8.18 14.83
CA PHE A 41 -8.40 7.12 15.69
C PHE A 41 -8.01 5.73 15.17
N ASN A 42 -8.06 5.52 13.86
CA ASN A 42 -7.70 4.24 13.22
C ASN A 42 -6.20 3.92 13.39
N LEU A 43 -5.37 4.95 13.59
CA LEU A 43 -3.92 4.85 13.76
C LEU A 43 -3.48 4.72 15.22
N TYR A 44 -4.42 4.67 16.17
CA TYR A 44 -4.10 4.64 17.60
C TYR A 44 -3.13 3.51 17.96
N GLY A 45 -2.08 3.83 18.72
CA GLY A 45 -1.04 2.89 19.16
C GLY A 45 0.06 2.58 18.15
N LEU A 46 -0.09 2.94 16.85
CA LEU A 46 0.93 2.64 15.83
C LEU A 46 2.16 3.54 15.92
N ARG A 47 2.05 4.72 16.53
CA ARG A 47 3.17 5.67 16.67
C ARG A 47 4.37 5.10 17.43
N ALA A 48 4.14 4.17 18.36
CA ALA A 48 5.21 3.52 19.11
C ALA A 48 5.89 2.38 18.33
N CYS A 49 5.30 1.93 17.22
CA CYS A 49 5.79 0.80 16.43
C CYS A 49 6.79 1.23 15.34
N VAL A 50 6.85 2.52 14.99
CA VAL A 50 7.59 3.02 13.84
C VAL A 50 8.31 4.33 14.20
N SER A 51 9.58 4.47 13.84
CA SER A 51 10.32 5.73 13.91
C SER A 51 9.78 6.74 12.90
N ASN A 52 9.90 8.05 13.20
CA ASN A 52 9.49 9.10 12.25
C ASN A 52 8.03 8.97 11.77
N PHE A 53 7.12 8.58 12.66
CA PHE A 53 5.71 8.32 12.32
C PHE A 53 5.05 9.46 11.51
N SER A 54 5.31 10.72 11.87
CA SER A 54 4.71 11.87 11.15
C SER A 54 5.21 11.92 9.71
N ASP A 55 6.53 11.88 9.52
CA ASP A 55 7.16 11.94 8.20
C ASP A 55 6.74 10.72 7.35
N CYS A 56 6.61 9.54 7.95
CA CYS A 56 6.10 8.34 7.28
C CYS A 56 4.67 8.53 6.81
N LEU A 57 3.80 9.11 7.65
CA LEU A 57 2.40 9.35 7.31
C LEU A 57 2.29 10.41 6.21
N ASP A 58 3.11 11.45 6.28
CA ASP A 58 3.14 12.50 5.28
C ASP A 58 3.68 11.98 3.94
N LEU A 59 4.63 11.05 3.94
CA LEU A 59 5.08 10.35 2.73
C LEU A 59 3.97 9.46 2.13
N ILE A 60 3.33 8.62 2.95
CA ILE A 60 2.22 7.73 2.51
C ILE A 60 1.06 8.53 1.91
N LEU A 61 0.80 9.72 2.45
CA LEU A 61 -0.28 10.61 2.01
C LEU A 61 0.16 11.59 0.91
N ASP A 62 1.37 11.44 0.35
CA ASP A 62 1.93 12.30 -0.71
C ASP A 62 1.98 13.81 -0.32
N ARG A 63 2.14 14.11 0.97
CA ARG A 63 2.31 15.49 1.47
C ARG A 63 3.75 15.98 1.37
N ILE A 64 4.70 15.05 1.29
CA ILE A 64 6.11 15.28 0.99
C ILE A 64 6.53 14.38 -0.17
N GLY A 65 7.45 14.85 -1.01
CA GLY A 65 7.96 14.05 -2.13
C GLY A 65 8.99 13.00 -1.68
N PRO A 66 9.20 11.92 -2.45
CA PRO A 66 10.25 10.96 -2.14
C PRO A 66 11.65 11.57 -2.24
N ASP A 67 11.84 12.55 -3.14
CA ASP A 67 13.09 13.31 -3.29
C ASP A 67 13.38 14.21 -2.07
N ASP A 68 12.36 14.62 -1.32
CA ASP A 68 12.53 15.30 -0.03
C ASP A 68 13.01 14.33 1.07
N SER A 69 12.98 13.02 0.78
CA SER A 69 13.24 11.92 1.69
C SER A 69 14.25 10.91 1.15
N ASP A 70 15.44 11.37 0.70
CA ASP A 70 16.61 10.53 0.38
C ASP A 70 17.05 9.57 1.52
N ASP A 71 16.34 9.58 2.64
CA ASP A 71 16.50 8.65 3.75
C ASP A 71 15.81 7.31 3.48
N SER A 72 16.60 6.32 3.05
CA SER A 72 16.18 4.92 2.95
C SER A 72 15.52 4.35 4.23
N HIS A 73 15.85 4.89 5.41
CA HIS A 73 15.20 4.50 6.66
C HIS A 73 13.76 5.01 6.74
N LEU A 74 13.46 6.19 6.19
CA LEU A 74 12.10 6.72 6.14
C LEU A 74 11.22 5.85 5.25
N THR A 75 11.67 5.54 4.03
CA THR A 75 10.93 4.68 3.10
C THR A 75 10.62 3.32 3.72
N LYS A 76 11.59 2.69 4.38
CA LYS A 76 11.37 1.40 5.06
C LYS A 76 10.38 1.52 6.23
N SER A 77 10.44 2.62 6.97
CA SER A 77 9.53 2.90 8.08
C SER A 77 8.11 3.15 7.57
N ALA A 78 7.94 3.88 6.47
CA ALA A 78 6.67 4.11 5.79
C ALA A 78 6.05 2.80 5.28
N CYS A 79 6.83 1.94 4.62
CA CYS A 79 6.38 0.60 4.21
C CYS A 79 5.88 -0.22 5.41
N THR A 80 6.59 -0.17 6.54
CA THR A 80 6.20 -0.87 7.77
C THR A 80 4.91 -0.29 8.34
N LEU A 81 4.80 1.04 8.41
CA LEU A 81 3.59 1.73 8.87
C LEU A 81 2.38 1.37 8.00
N TYR A 82 2.53 1.42 6.68
CA TYR A 82 1.46 1.07 5.75
C TYR A 82 1.00 -0.37 5.92
N GLY A 83 1.93 -1.33 6.12
CA GLY A 83 1.58 -2.72 6.41
C GLY A 83 0.76 -2.88 7.70
N LEU A 84 1.10 -2.14 8.76
CA LEU A 84 0.33 -2.15 10.02
C LEU A 84 -1.05 -1.52 9.88
N ILE A 85 -1.16 -0.45 9.08
CA ILE A 85 -2.45 0.19 8.75
C ILE A 85 -3.30 -0.77 7.93
N HIS A 86 -2.73 -1.40 6.90
CA HIS A 86 -3.39 -2.35 6.03
C HIS A 86 -3.98 -3.53 6.81
N ALA A 87 -3.21 -4.11 7.74
CA ALA A 87 -3.67 -5.19 8.61
C ALA A 87 -4.94 -4.82 9.43
N ARG A 88 -5.09 -3.55 9.82
CA ARG A 88 -6.32 -3.05 10.48
C ARG A 88 -7.42 -2.74 9.47
N TYR A 89 -7.05 -2.21 8.30
CA TYR A 89 -8.02 -1.82 7.28
C TYR A 89 -8.78 -3.02 6.71
N ILE A 90 -8.10 -4.14 6.44
CA ILE A 90 -8.71 -5.31 5.77
C ILE A 90 -9.79 -6.03 6.59
N VAL A 91 -9.97 -5.67 7.87
CA VAL A 91 -11.07 -6.18 8.71
C VAL A 91 -12.25 -5.21 8.81
N THR A 92 -12.16 -4.02 8.21
CA THR A 92 -13.28 -3.08 8.06
C THR A 92 -14.19 -3.48 6.90
N ALA A 93 -15.40 -2.91 6.82
CA ALA A 93 -16.31 -3.20 5.70
C ALA A 93 -15.71 -2.83 4.33
N HIS A 94 -15.06 -1.66 4.23
CA HIS A 94 -14.41 -1.18 2.98
C HIS A 94 -13.19 -2.03 2.60
N GLY A 95 -12.35 -2.38 3.59
CA GLY A 95 -11.20 -3.25 3.35
C GLY A 95 -11.60 -4.68 2.98
N LEU A 96 -12.66 -5.23 3.58
CA LEU A 96 -13.19 -6.54 3.22
C LEU A 96 -13.71 -6.56 1.77
N ASP A 97 -14.43 -5.53 1.33
CA ASP A 97 -14.88 -5.44 -0.07
C ASP A 97 -13.70 -5.37 -1.05
N SER A 98 -12.70 -4.54 -0.72
CA SER A 98 -11.47 -4.40 -1.52
C SER A 98 -10.71 -5.74 -1.63
N MET A 99 -10.55 -6.46 -0.54
CA MET A 99 -9.91 -7.78 -0.52
C MET A 99 -10.76 -8.85 -1.21
N TYR A 100 -12.09 -8.78 -1.11
CA TYR A 100 -13.00 -9.69 -1.79
C TYR A 100 -12.89 -9.57 -3.31
N ASN A 101 -12.79 -8.36 -3.85
CA ASN A 101 -12.60 -8.14 -5.29
C ASN A 101 -11.34 -8.85 -5.82
N LYS A 102 -10.21 -8.71 -5.10
CA LYS A 102 -8.95 -9.41 -5.42
C LYS A 102 -9.06 -10.94 -5.28
N TYR A 103 -9.76 -11.42 -4.24
CA TYR A 103 -10.04 -12.84 -4.04
C TYR A 103 -10.87 -13.43 -5.18
N ALA A 104 -11.92 -12.74 -5.61
CA ALA A 104 -12.78 -13.16 -6.72
C ALA A 104 -12.00 -13.22 -8.05
N ALA A 105 -11.06 -12.29 -8.24
CA ALA A 105 -10.12 -12.28 -9.37
C ALA A 105 -9.00 -13.34 -9.26
N LYS A 106 -8.92 -14.09 -8.14
CA LYS A 106 -7.87 -15.08 -7.84
C LYS A 106 -6.46 -14.49 -7.79
N GLU A 107 -6.33 -13.20 -7.47
CA GLU A 107 -5.03 -12.52 -7.42
C GLU A 107 -4.14 -13.04 -6.30
N PHE A 108 -4.72 -13.53 -5.22
CA PHE A 108 -4.00 -14.18 -4.11
C PHE A 108 -3.59 -15.63 -4.44
N GLY A 109 -3.92 -16.10 -5.63
CA GLY A 109 -3.70 -17.47 -6.07
C GLY A 109 -4.82 -18.43 -5.68
N THR A 110 -4.51 -19.72 -5.80
CA THR A 110 -5.46 -20.81 -5.56
C THR A 110 -4.82 -21.90 -4.71
N CYS A 111 -5.64 -22.68 -4.03
CA CYS A 111 -5.19 -23.81 -3.24
C CYS A 111 -4.39 -24.79 -4.12
N PRO A 112 -3.18 -25.20 -3.69
CA PRO A 112 -2.34 -26.12 -4.47
C PRO A 112 -2.88 -27.56 -4.49
N LEU A 113 -3.83 -27.90 -3.62
CA LEU A 113 -4.44 -29.22 -3.61
C LEU A 113 -5.41 -29.38 -4.77
N ILE A 114 -5.17 -30.39 -5.60
CA ILE A 114 -6.01 -30.73 -6.77
C ILE A 114 -7.47 -30.96 -6.34
N GLN A 115 -7.68 -31.54 -5.17
CA GLN A 115 -9.01 -31.84 -4.62
C GLN A 115 -9.81 -30.60 -4.22
N CYS A 116 -9.16 -29.43 -4.10
CA CYS A 116 -9.82 -28.16 -3.87
C CYS A 116 -10.29 -27.49 -5.17
N SER A 117 -10.08 -28.13 -6.34
CA SER A 117 -10.59 -27.64 -7.64
C SER A 117 -10.23 -26.19 -7.96
N GLY A 118 -9.02 -25.75 -7.59
CA GLY A 118 -8.56 -24.38 -7.82
C GLY A 118 -9.30 -23.32 -6.99
N GLN A 119 -9.74 -23.69 -5.78
CA GLN A 119 -10.32 -22.79 -4.78
C GLN A 119 -9.43 -21.56 -4.57
N PRO A 120 -9.94 -20.31 -4.74
CA PRO A 120 -9.18 -19.11 -4.42
C PRO A 120 -8.83 -19.06 -2.93
N VAL A 121 -7.70 -18.46 -2.60
CA VAL A 121 -7.20 -18.37 -1.22
C VAL A 121 -7.09 -16.91 -0.76
N LEU A 122 -6.89 -16.70 0.55
CA LEU A 122 -6.65 -15.39 1.15
C LEU A 122 -5.26 -15.36 1.82
N PRO A 123 -4.60 -14.20 1.88
CA PRO A 123 -3.37 -14.04 2.63
C PRO A 123 -3.61 -14.11 4.15
N VAL A 124 -2.62 -14.60 4.90
CA VAL A 124 -2.63 -14.64 6.37
C VAL A 124 -1.22 -14.49 6.93
N GLY A 125 -1.08 -13.82 8.08
CA GLY A 125 0.15 -13.78 8.88
C GLY A 125 0.07 -14.74 10.06
N LEU A 126 1.17 -15.46 10.37
CA LEU A 126 1.25 -16.46 11.45
C LEU A 126 1.94 -15.91 12.70
#